data_AF-A0A1C5YH22-F1
#
_entry.id   AF-A0A1C5YH22-F1
#
_cell.length_a   1.000
_cell.length_b   1.000
_cell.length_c   1.000
_cell.angle_alpha   90.00
_cell.angle_beta   90.00
_cell.angle_gamma   90.00
#
_symmetry.space_group_name_H-M   'P 1'
#
loop_
_entity.id
_entity.type
_entity.pdbx_description
1 polymer ?
#
loop_
_entity_poly.entity_id
_entity_poly.type
_entity_poly.pdbx_seq_one_letter_code
_entity_poly.pdbx_strand_id
1 'polypeptide(L)'
;MYNDERTVIRELQNYAKSQFVKRASTKESDGSVFYNFGFIYKGTEGYITSTYLPNKKAYKNIDMDCNFCRPAGYNNYIELKQVMDHILYLFKLQ
;
A
#
# COMPACT_ATOMS: atom_id res chain seq x y z
N MET A 1 -20.19 -6.93 6.34
CA MET A 1 -19.71 -5.87 7.25
C MET A 1 -18.42 -5.34 6.67
N TYR A 2 -18.32 -4.04 6.43
CA TYR A 2 -17.10 -3.43 5.88
C TYR A 2 -16.11 -3.10 6.99
N ASN A 3 -14.82 -3.19 6.69
CA ASN A 3 -13.77 -2.73 7.59
C ASN A 3 -13.72 -1.20 7.61
N ASP A 4 -13.34 -0.61 8.76
CA ASP A 4 -13.08 0.83 8.85
C ASP A 4 -11.69 1.16 8.26
N GLU A 5 -11.67 1.98 7.21
CA GLU A 5 -10.46 2.31 6.45
C GLU A 5 -9.33 2.83 7.38
N ARG A 6 -9.66 3.78 8.26
CA ARG A 6 -8.66 4.41 9.15
C ARG A 6 -8.08 3.44 10.16
N THR A 7 -8.91 2.57 10.72
CA THR A 7 -8.48 1.51 11.64
C THR A 7 -7.52 0.55 10.96
N VAL A 8 -7.86 0.09 9.74
CA VAL A 8 -6.98 -0.80 8.96
C VAL A 8 -5.65 -0.12 8.67
N ILE A 9 -5.66 1.10 8.15
CA ILE A 9 -4.44 1.86 7.82
C ILE A 9 -3.51 1.98 9.03
N ARG A 10 -4.06 2.36 10.19
CA ARG A 10 -3.28 2.51 11.44
C ARG A 10 -2.67 1.20 11.91
N GLU A 11 -3.39 0.07 11.81
CA GLU A 11 -2.84 -1.23 12.17
C GLU A 11 -1.72 -1.65 11.22
N LEU A 12 -1.87 -1.42 9.90
CA LEU A 12 -0.86 -1.76 8.90
C LEU A 12 0.48 -1.01 9.08
N GLN A 13 0.47 0.21 9.63
CA GLN A 13 1.71 0.93 9.95
C GLN A 13 2.57 0.21 11.00
N ASN A 14 1.97 -0.69 11.79
CA ASN A 14 2.66 -1.47 12.82
C ASN A 14 2.99 -2.89 12.37
N TYR A 15 2.61 -3.29 11.15
CA TYR A 15 2.86 -4.64 10.66
C TYR A 15 4.35 -4.87 10.40
N ALA A 16 4.82 -6.08 10.74
CA ALA A 16 6.16 -6.52 10.38
C ALA A 16 6.21 -7.00 8.92
N LYS A 17 7.43 -7.11 8.38
CA LYS A 17 7.67 -7.61 7.00
C LYS A 17 6.95 -8.93 6.70
N SER A 18 6.91 -9.86 7.65
CA SER A 18 6.27 -11.17 7.51
C SER A 18 4.76 -11.13 7.32
N GLN A 19 4.12 -10.01 7.65
CA GLN A 19 2.68 -9.82 7.49
C GLN A 19 2.30 -9.23 6.13
N PHE A 20 3.30 -8.90 5.30
CA PHE A 20 3.13 -8.44 3.95
C PHE A 20 3.68 -9.46 2.95
N VAL A 21 3.01 -9.57 1.81
CA VAL A 21 3.45 -10.39 0.68
C VAL A 21 3.67 -9.48 -0.51
N LYS A 22 4.92 -9.41 -1.01
CA LYS A 22 5.20 -8.71 -2.27
C LYS A 22 4.60 -9.50 -3.42
N ARG A 23 3.54 -8.96 -4.04
CA ARG A 23 2.82 -9.60 -5.15
C ARG A 23 3.40 -9.19 -6.51
N ALA A 24 3.67 -7.90 -6.71
CA ALA A 24 4.27 -7.39 -7.96
C ALA A 24 5.17 -6.17 -7.73
N SER A 25 6.14 -6.01 -8.63
CA SER A 25 6.96 -4.80 -8.76
C SER A 25 7.41 -4.68 -10.21
N THR A 26 6.88 -3.69 -10.92
CA THR A 26 7.07 -3.53 -12.36
C THR A 26 7.58 -2.13 -12.65
N LYS A 27 8.65 -2.03 -13.44
CA LYS A 27 9.12 -0.74 -13.95
C LYS A 27 8.39 -0.45 -15.26
N GLU A 28 7.67 0.66 -15.29
CA GLU A 28 6.91 1.12 -16.44
C GLU A 28 7.82 1.81 -17.47
N SER A 29 7.35 1.92 -18.71
CA SER A 29 8.09 2.54 -19.82
C SER A 29 8.45 4.01 -19.57
N ASP A 30 7.65 4.72 -18.78
CA ASP A 30 7.87 6.11 -18.38
C ASP A 30 8.84 6.26 -17.19
N GLY A 31 9.42 5.15 -16.72
CA GLY A 31 10.35 5.10 -15.59
C GLY A 31 9.70 5.11 -14.21
N SER A 32 8.36 5.14 -14.13
CA SER A 32 7.65 4.89 -12.88
C SER A 32 7.74 3.42 -12.46
N VAL A 33 7.48 3.14 -11.19
CA VAL A 33 7.51 1.79 -10.62
C VAL A 33 6.17 1.49 -9.97
N PHE A 34 5.48 0.49 -10.50
CA PHE A 34 4.29 -0.06 -9.88
C PHE A 34 4.66 -1.04 -8.77
N TYR A 35 4.03 -0.93 -7.61
CA TYR A 35 4.17 -1.85 -6.49
C TYR A 35 2.80 -2.42 -6.10
N ASN A 36 2.75 -3.71 -5.79
CA ASN A 36 1.58 -4.39 -5.24
C ASN A 36 2.01 -5.28 -4.07
N PHE A 37 1.42 -5.03 -2.89
CA PHE A 37 1.60 -5.83 -1.70
C PHE A 37 0.25 -6.34 -1.20
N GLY A 38 0.19 -7.61 -0.81
CA GLY A 38 -0.94 -8.21 -0.10
C GLY A 38 -0.69 -8.28 1.40
N PHE A 39 -1.78 -8.36 2.17
CA PHE A 39 -1.76 -8.59 3.62
C PHE A 39 -3.04 -9.31 4.05
N ILE A 40 -3.06 -9.82 5.28
CA ILE A 40 -4.25 -10.38 5.92
C ILE A 40 -4.61 -9.52 7.13
N TYR A 41 -5.83 -8.99 7.17
CA TYR A 41 -6.36 -8.25 8.31
C TYR A 41 -7.55 -8.98 8.89
N LYS A 42 -7.41 -9.50 10.12
CA LYS A 42 -8.48 -10.21 10.85
C LYS A 42 -9.19 -11.28 9.99
N GLY A 43 -8.40 -12.05 9.24
CA GLY A 43 -8.88 -13.11 8.34
C GLY A 43 -9.36 -12.65 6.96
N THR A 44 -9.35 -11.34 6.68
CA THR A 44 -9.69 -10.77 5.37
C THR A 44 -8.43 -10.52 4.56
N GLU A 45 -8.40 -10.95 3.30
CA GLU A 45 -7.33 -10.57 2.37
C GLU A 45 -7.48 -9.11 1.95
N GLY A 46 -6.37 -8.38 2.00
CA GLY A 46 -6.28 -7.02 1.50
C GLY A 46 -5.06 -6.82 0.62
N TYR A 47 -5.03 -5.68 -0.07
CA TYR A 47 -3.89 -5.25 -0.86
C TYR A 47 -3.69 -3.74 -0.74
N ILE A 48 -2.46 -3.31 -0.97
CA ILE A 48 -2.09 -1.93 -1.21
C ILE A 48 -1.22 -1.85 -2.46
N THR A 49 -1.55 -0.91 -3.34
CA THR A 49 -0.86 -0.66 -4.60
C THR A 49 -0.39 0.78 -4.68
N SER A 50 0.73 1.02 -5.36
CA SER A 50 1.17 2.37 -5.69
C SER A 50 1.90 2.43 -7.02
N THR A 51 1.90 3.61 -7.65
CA THR A 51 2.77 3.95 -8.77
C THR A 51 3.73 5.05 -8.33
N TYR A 52 5.00 4.69 -8.11
CA TYR A 52 6.04 5.61 -7.65
C TYR A 52 6.78 6.25 -8.82
N LEU A 53 7.10 7.54 -8.71
CA LEU A 53 7.94 8.29 -9.64
C LEU A 53 9.30 8.57 -8.99
N PRO A 54 10.35 7.77 -9.27
CA PRO A 54 11.67 7.95 -8.67
C PRO A 54 12.25 9.35 -8.87
N ASN A 55 12.13 9.89 -10.08
CA ASN A 55 12.68 11.21 -10.44
C ASN A 55 12.02 12.36 -9.65
N LYS A 56 10.77 12.19 -9.21
CA LYS A 56 10.03 13.21 -8.43
C LYS A 56 10.00 12.88 -6.94
N LYS A 57 10.53 11.71 -6.54
CA LYS A 57 10.40 11.15 -5.19
C LYS A 57 8.96 11.20 -4.66
N ALA A 58 7.99 10.91 -5.52
CA ALA A 58 6.56 11.07 -5.23
C ALA A 58 5.72 9.91 -5.78
N TYR A 59 4.57 9.64 -5.18
CA TYR A 59 3.59 8.69 -5.71
C TYR A 59 2.61 9.40 -6.65
N LYS A 60 2.29 8.78 -7.79
CA LYS A 60 1.17 9.19 -8.66
C LYS A 60 -0.17 8.81 -8.03
N ASN A 61 -0.24 7.60 -7.51
CA ASN A 61 -1.40 7.04 -6.83
C ASN A 61 -0.96 6.08 -5.73
N ILE A 62 -1.83 5.94 -4.74
CA ILE A 62 -1.78 4.89 -3.72
C ILE A 62 -3.22 4.50 -3.45
N ASP A 63 -3.52 3.21 -3.57
CA ASP A 63 -4.85 2.65 -3.38
C ASP A 63 -4.75 1.41 -2.51
N MET A 64 -5.76 1.18 -1.67
CA MET A 64 -5.83 0.04 -0.78
C MET A 64 -7.25 -0.51 -0.73
N ASP A 65 -7.40 -1.83 -0.72
CA ASP A 65 -8.67 -2.47 -0.42
C ASP A 65 -8.46 -3.62 0.56
N CYS A 66 -9.40 -3.77 1.48
CA CYS A 66 -9.44 -4.84 2.46
C CYS A 66 -10.89 -5.09 2.86
N ASN A 67 -11.77 -5.30 1.87
CA ASN A 67 -13.22 -5.38 2.06
C ASN A 67 -13.79 -4.08 2.64
N PHE A 68 -13.44 -2.97 1.99
CA PHE A 68 -14.10 -1.68 2.20
C PHE A 68 -15.33 -1.56 1.29
N CYS A 69 -16.16 -0.54 1.51
CA CYS A 69 -17.26 -0.24 0.58
C CYS A 69 -16.74 0.17 -0.81
N ARG A 70 -15.53 0.76 -0.86
CA ARG A 70 -14.77 1.12 -2.05
C ARG A 70 -13.28 1.15 -1.68
N PRO A 71 -12.35 1.00 -2.63
CA PRO A 71 -10.93 1.17 -2.33
C PRO A 71 -10.64 2.52 -1.66
N ALA A 72 -9.87 2.48 -0.58
CA ALA A 72 -9.31 3.64 0.08
C ALA A 72 -8.23 4.22 -0.82
N GLY A 73 -8.38 5.48 -1.22
CA GLY A 73 -7.45 6.17 -2.11
C GLY A 73 -7.21 7.61 -1.65
N TYR A 74 -7.48 8.58 -2.53
CA TYR A 74 -7.13 10.01 -2.33
C TYR A 74 -7.52 10.61 -0.97
N ASN A 75 -8.69 10.26 -0.42
CA ASN A 75 -9.16 10.80 0.86
C ASN A 75 -8.30 10.39 2.08
N ASN A 76 -7.47 9.35 1.94
CA ASN A 76 -6.56 8.86 2.98
C ASN A 76 -5.10 8.86 2.48
N TYR A 77 -4.78 9.72 1.50
CA TYR A 77 -3.49 9.67 0.81
C TYR A 77 -2.29 9.80 1.75
N ILE A 78 -2.35 10.66 2.76
CA ILE A 78 -1.23 10.89 3.69
C ILE A 78 -0.92 9.61 4.48
N GLU A 79 -1.96 8.96 5.01
CA GLU A 79 -1.83 7.77 5.83
C GLU A 79 -1.49 6.53 4.99
N LEU A 80 -2.04 6.43 3.77
CA LEU A 80 -1.66 5.41 2.79
C LEU A 80 -0.20 5.54 2.36
N LYS A 81 0.29 6.78 2.19
CA LYS A 81 1.70 7.05 1.91
C LYS A 81 2.58 6.55 3.04
N GLN A 82 2.23 6.79 4.30
CA GLN A 82 2.98 6.28 5.44
C GLN A 82 3.04 4.75 5.45
N VAL A 83 1.93 4.07 5.15
CA VAL A 83 1.91 2.60 5.03
C VAL A 83 2.80 2.13 3.89
N MET A 84 2.71 2.74 2.70
CA MET A 84 3.53 2.35 1.56
C MET A 84 5.02 2.58 1.83
N ASP A 85 5.42 3.73 2.38
CA ASP A 85 6.81 4.02 2.74
C ASP A 85 7.35 3.00 3.76
N HIS A 86 6.54 2.65 4.76
CA HIS A 86 6.88 1.60 5.74
C HIS A 86 7.11 0.24 5.07
N ILE A 87 6.21 -0.17 4.16
CA ILE A 87 6.38 -1.43 3.42
C ILE A 87 7.65 -1.39 2.56
N LEU A 88 7.89 -0.31 1.81
CA LEU A 88 9.07 -0.21 0.95
C LEU A 88 10.38 -0.24 1.77
N TYR A 89 10.39 0.37 2.95
CA TYR A 89 11.49 0.26 3.91
C TYR A 89 11.73 -1.20 4.36
N LEU A 90 10.67 -1.90 4.79
CA LEU A 90 10.76 -3.31 5.20
C LEU A 90 11.30 -4.25 4.09
N PHE A 91 11.00 -3.92 2.83
CA PHE A 91 11.46 -4.69 1.67
C PHE A 91 12.77 -4.18 1.04
N LYS A 92 13.36 -3.09 1.57
CA LYS A 92 14.59 -2.44 1.04
C LYS A 92 14.47 -2.05 -0.44
N LEU A 93 13.33 -1.47 -0.82
CA LEU A 93 13.03 -1.04 -2.18
C LEU A 93 13.20 0.47 -2.39
N GLN A 94 13.54 1.18 -1.32
CA GLN A 94 13.90 2.60 -1.27
C GLN A 94 15.03 2.81 -0.27
#